data_AF-A0A3Q0T6U8-F1
#
_entry.id   AF-A0A3Q0T6U8-F1
#
_cell.length_a   1.000
_cell.length_b   1.000
_cell.length_c   1.000
_cell.angle_alpha   90.00
_cell.angle_beta   90.00
_cell.angle_gamma   90.00
#
_symmetry.space_group_name_H-M   'P 1'
#
loop_
_entity.id
_entity.type
_entity.pdbx_description
1 polymer ?
#
loop_
_entity_poly.entity_id
_entity_poly.type
_entity_poly.pdbx_seq_one_letter_code
_entity_poly.pdbx_strand_id
1 'polypeptide(L)'
;MAAGLLFLVCAAAVLYSAEAQESYNGLPDIYKKGVDLATNQLSTHARVQHHFRFLRTVEKSEGGFGVKYLYHHFYLKPTTCPRGMTESDPQRCPFRNDKPLMDCAVCYKSAGDQIEAEPKPYVHCIQKPRLTEEMKKNRVDHFRKMSYHSGAPTLLALISKS
;
A
#
# COMPACT_ATOMS: atom_id res chain seq x y z
N MET A 1 48.61 -1.10 13.77
CA MET A 1 47.62 -1.03 12.67
C MET A 1 46.37 -1.75 13.12
N ALA A 2 45.39 -1.03 13.66
CA ALA A 2 44.15 -1.61 14.20
C ALA A 2 42.98 -0.60 14.17
N ALA A 3 43.29 0.70 14.19
CA ALA A 3 42.29 1.77 14.12
C ALA A 3 41.53 1.82 12.78
N GLY A 4 42.17 1.46 11.66
CA GLY A 4 41.53 1.48 10.34
C GLY A 4 40.45 0.41 10.14
N LEU A 5 40.57 -0.74 10.82
CA LEU A 5 39.59 -1.83 10.75
C LEU A 5 38.31 -1.52 11.53
N LEU A 6 38.41 -0.80 12.65
CA LEU A 6 37.25 -0.39 13.46
C LEU A 6 36.35 0.64 12.73
N PHE A 7 36.94 1.53 11.94
CA PHE A 7 36.17 2.52 11.16
C PHE A 7 35.29 1.87 10.08
N LEU A 8 35.75 0.79 9.44
CA LEU A 8 34.98 0.08 8.41
C LEU A 8 33.78 -0.67 9.00
N VAL A 9 33.91 -1.21 10.22
CA VAL A 9 32.82 -1.91 10.90
C VAL A 9 31.72 -0.95 11.34
N CYS A 10 32.07 0.26 11.82
CA CYS A 10 31.08 1.28 12.18
C CYS A 10 30.33 1.83 10.95
N ALA A 11 31.02 2.03 9.82
CA ALA A 11 30.37 2.50 8.59
C ALA A 11 29.39 1.45 8.02
N ALA A 12 29.73 0.16 8.08
CA ALA A 12 28.84 -0.92 7.63
C ALA A 12 27.59 -1.07 8.52
N ALA A 13 27.73 -0.91 9.84
CA ALA A 13 26.60 -1.00 10.78
C ALA A 13 25.58 0.15 10.63
N VAL A 14 26.05 1.36 10.28
CA VAL A 14 25.17 2.51 9.99
C VAL A 14 24.38 2.29 8.69
N LEU A 15 25.00 1.69 7.67
CA LEU A 15 24.34 1.41 6.39
C LEU A 15 23.28 0.29 6.49
N TYR A 16 23.45 -0.68 7.40
CA TYR A 16 22.43 -1.71 7.66
C TYR A 16 21.17 -1.18 8.35
N SER A 17 21.24 0.00 8.96
CA SER A 17 20.09 0.64 9.64
C SER A 17 19.30 1.57 8.72
N ALA A 18 19.82 1.86 7.53
CA ALA A 18 19.09 2.53 6.48
C ALA A 18 18.34 1.48 5.65
N GLU A 19 17.35 0.81 6.23
CA GLU A 19 16.25 0.33 5.39
C GLU A 19 15.77 1.58 4.63
N ALA A 20 16.01 1.61 3.32
CA ALA A 20 15.62 2.73 2.47
C ALA A 20 14.09 2.86 2.59
N GLN A 21 13.68 3.77 3.47
CA GLN A 21 12.30 4.10 3.74
C GLN A 21 11.68 4.49 2.40
N GLU A 22 10.83 3.62 1.83
CA GLU A 22 10.21 3.91 0.54
C GLU A 22 9.45 5.23 0.65
N SER A 23 9.77 6.14 -0.27
CA SER A 23 9.13 7.44 -0.31
C SER A 23 7.80 7.32 -1.04
N TYR A 24 6.75 7.86 -0.44
CA TYR A 24 5.45 8.05 -1.10
C TYR A 24 5.61 8.77 -2.46
N ASN A 25 6.51 9.75 -2.54
CA ASN A 25 6.77 10.50 -3.77
C ASN A 25 7.35 9.64 -4.90
N GLY A 26 8.02 8.54 -4.55
CA GLY A 26 8.57 7.57 -5.50
C GLY A 26 7.55 6.54 -6.02
N LEU A 27 6.33 6.53 -5.49
CA LEU A 27 5.26 5.69 -6.03
C LEU A 27 4.76 6.23 -7.38
N PRO A 28 4.41 5.36 -8.34
CA PRO A 28 3.63 5.80 -9.49
C PRO A 28 2.29 6.38 -9.04
N ASP A 29 1.79 7.40 -9.75
CA ASP A 29 0.66 8.21 -9.29
C ASP A 29 -0.61 7.40 -9.08
N ILE A 30 -0.86 6.36 -9.89
CA ILE A 30 -2.00 5.48 -9.67
C ILE A 30 -1.94 4.77 -8.32
N TYR A 31 -0.75 4.31 -7.89
CA TYR A 31 -0.57 3.69 -6.58
C TYR A 31 -0.66 4.69 -5.43
N LYS A 32 -0.22 5.95 -5.64
CA LYS A 32 -0.45 7.04 -4.67
C LYS A 32 -1.94 7.22 -4.40
N LYS A 33 -2.78 7.23 -5.45
CA LYS A 33 -4.24 7.34 -5.29
C LYS A 33 -4.83 6.20 -4.46
N GLY A 34 -4.31 4.98 -4.61
CA GLY A 34 -4.68 3.84 -3.76
C GLY A 34 -4.30 4.03 -2.28
N VAL A 35 -3.11 4.58 -2.03
CA VAL A 35 -2.64 4.92 -0.67
C VAL A 35 -3.49 6.03 -0.05
N ASP A 36 -3.81 7.07 -0.82
CA ASP A 36 -4.64 8.19 -0.39
C ASP A 36 -6.05 7.73 -0.05
N LEU A 37 -6.62 6.86 -0.89
CA LEU A 37 -7.92 6.25 -0.66
C LEU A 37 -7.96 5.52 0.70
N ALA A 38 -6.96 4.69 0.99
CA ALA A 38 -6.88 4.00 2.28
C ALA A 38 -6.69 4.95 3.46
N THR A 39 -5.84 5.95 3.30
CA THR A 39 -5.55 6.95 4.34
C THR A 39 -6.79 7.80 4.66
N ASN A 40 -7.54 8.20 3.63
CA ASN A 40 -8.80 8.91 3.77
C ASN A 40 -9.86 8.03 4.44
N GLN A 41 -9.99 6.76 4.06
CA GLN A 41 -10.93 5.87 4.72
C GLN A 41 -10.58 5.68 6.21
N LEU A 42 -9.30 5.50 6.53
CA LEU A 42 -8.85 5.41 7.93
C LEU A 42 -9.13 6.67 8.73
N SER A 43 -8.94 7.85 8.13
CA SER A 43 -9.18 9.13 8.79
C SER A 43 -10.66 9.39 9.09
N THR A 44 -11.60 8.68 8.46
CA THR A 44 -13.02 8.75 8.84
C THR A 44 -13.38 7.89 10.07
N HIS A 45 -12.52 6.94 10.46
CA HIS A 45 -12.83 6.03 11.56
C HIS A 45 -12.70 6.75 12.92
N ALA A 46 -13.77 6.72 13.72
CA ALA A 46 -13.85 7.46 14.99
C ALA A 46 -12.68 7.21 15.98
N ARG A 47 -12.10 6.00 15.98
CA ARG A 47 -11.00 5.60 16.88
C ARG A 47 -9.61 6.03 16.39
N VAL A 48 -9.48 6.48 15.15
CA VAL A 48 -8.22 7.01 14.62
C VAL A 48 -8.03 8.41 15.16
N GLN A 49 -6.91 8.65 15.85
CA GLN A 49 -6.59 9.96 16.45
C GLN A 49 -5.41 10.66 15.78
N HIS A 50 -4.58 9.90 15.07
CA HIS A 50 -3.34 10.39 14.48
C HIS A 50 -3.39 10.34 12.96
N HIS A 51 -2.64 11.25 12.35
CA HIS A 51 -2.35 11.17 10.92
C HIS A 51 -1.45 9.96 10.63
N PHE A 52 -1.70 9.28 9.51
CA PHE A 52 -0.93 8.13 9.05
C PHE A 52 -0.21 8.50 7.76
N ARG A 53 1.06 8.09 7.64
CA ARG A 53 1.85 8.28 6.42
C ARG A 53 2.28 6.94 5.86
N PHE A 54 2.44 6.90 4.54
CA PHE A 54 2.96 5.74 3.83
C PHE A 54 4.35 5.37 4.36
N LEU A 55 4.51 4.09 4.68
CA LEU A 55 5.78 3.53 5.13
C LEU A 55 6.47 2.79 3.98
N ARG A 56 5.81 1.80 3.37
CA ARG A 56 6.37 1.02 2.27
C ARG A 56 5.33 0.18 1.58
N THR A 57 5.62 -0.18 0.33
CA THR A 57 4.96 -1.26 -0.38
C THR A 57 5.43 -2.60 0.18
N VAL A 58 4.50 -3.55 0.28
CA VAL A 58 4.78 -4.96 0.59
C VAL A 58 4.67 -5.77 -0.68
N GLU A 59 3.58 -5.58 -1.42
CA GLU A 59 3.30 -6.27 -2.67
C GLU A 59 2.43 -5.35 -3.54
N LYS A 60 2.63 -5.39 -4.85
CA LYS A 60 1.72 -4.75 -5.80
C LYS A 60 1.65 -5.55 -7.08
N SER A 61 0.50 -5.55 -7.72
CA SER A 61 0.31 -6.13 -9.04
C SER A 61 -0.70 -5.31 -9.84
N GLU A 62 -0.61 -5.42 -11.16
CA GLU A 62 -1.57 -4.85 -12.09
C GLU A 62 -1.89 -5.88 -13.19
N GLY A 63 -3.10 -5.81 -13.74
CA GLY A 63 -3.52 -6.64 -14.87
C GLY A 63 -4.62 -5.97 -15.67
N GLY A 64 -4.81 -6.39 -16.93
CA GLY A 64 -5.79 -5.82 -17.86
C GLY A 64 -5.14 -4.98 -18.97
N PHE A 65 -5.90 -4.71 -20.03
CA PHE A 65 -5.48 -3.92 -21.19
C PHE A 65 -6.46 -2.77 -21.42
N GLY A 66 -5.96 -1.54 -21.54
CA GLY A 66 -6.76 -0.30 -21.55
C GLY A 66 -7.32 0.06 -20.18
N VAL A 67 -8.11 -0.86 -19.58
CA VAL A 67 -8.53 -0.82 -18.19
C VAL A 67 -7.59 -1.69 -17.35
N LYS A 68 -7.14 -1.17 -16.21
CA LYS A 68 -6.27 -1.89 -15.29
C LYS A 68 -7.02 -2.25 -14.00
N TYR A 69 -6.68 -3.40 -13.44
CA TYR A 69 -7.05 -3.83 -12.09
C TYR A 69 -5.79 -3.86 -11.27
N LEU A 70 -5.75 -3.06 -10.21
CA LEU A 70 -4.57 -2.90 -9.38
C LEU A 70 -4.82 -3.52 -8.00
N TYR A 71 -3.81 -4.24 -7.52
CA TYR A 71 -3.69 -4.67 -6.13
C TYR A 71 -2.48 -3.98 -5.53
N HIS A 72 -2.64 -3.40 -4.34
CA HIS A 72 -1.54 -2.79 -3.60
C HIS A 72 -1.66 -3.11 -2.12
N HIS A 73 -0.69 -3.87 -1.61
CA HIS A 73 -0.47 -4.15 -0.21
C HIS A 73 0.67 -3.29 0.28
N PHE A 74 0.42 -2.47 1.31
CA PHE A 74 1.38 -1.53 1.86
C PHE A 74 1.15 -1.30 3.34
N TYR A 75 2.14 -0.67 3.97
CA TYR A 75 2.10 -0.27 5.36
C TYR A 75 1.90 1.24 5.50
N LEU A 76 1.02 1.61 6.42
CA LEU A 76 0.89 2.98 6.90
C LEU A 76 1.37 3.04 8.35
N LYS A 77 2.16 4.05 8.69
CA LYS A 77 2.68 4.23 10.05
C LYS A 77 2.07 5.50 10.66
N PRO A 78 1.57 5.43 11.92
CA PRO A 78 1.04 6.60 12.58
C PRO A 78 2.14 7.63 12.85
N THR A 79 1.75 8.88 12.92
CA THR A 79 2.63 10.03 13.19
C THR A 79 2.28 10.69 14.51
N THR A 80 3.07 11.68 14.92
CA THR A 80 2.77 12.53 16.07
C THR A 80 1.64 13.53 15.79
N CYS A 81 1.33 13.82 14.52
CA CYS A 81 0.31 14.79 14.17
C CYS A 81 -1.11 14.29 14.46
N PRO A 82 -2.04 15.21 14.78
CA PRO A 82 -3.44 14.87 14.91
C PRO A 82 -4.04 14.46 13.56
N ARG A 83 -5.10 13.65 13.61
CA ARG A 83 -5.93 13.29 12.46
C ARG A 83 -6.41 14.54 11.72
N GLY A 84 -6.47 14.47 10.39
CA GLY A 84 -7.00 15.53 9.53
C GLY A 84 -5.93 16.50 9.01
N MET A 85 -4.69 16.44 9.52
CA MET A 85 -3.57 17.11 8.86
C MET A 85 -3.18 16.41 7.56
N THR A 86 -2.71 17.20 6.60
CA THR A 86 -2.13 16.75 5.32
C THR A 86 -0.60 16.92 5.30
N GLU A 87 0.01 17.17 6.46
CA GLU A 87 1.45 17.40 6.59
C GLU A 87 2.22 16.14 6.16
N SER A 88 3.05 16.30 5.13
CA SER A 88 3.80 15.21 4.51
C SER A 88 5.28 15.25 4.89
N ASP A 89 5.76 16.36 5.47
CA ASP A 89 7.14 16.53 5.92
C ASP A 89 7.42 15.64 7.16
N PRO A 90 8.36 14.68 7.07
CA PRO A 90 8.75 13.86 8.20
C PRO A 90 9.35 14.63 9.38
N GLN A 91 9.92 15.82 9.17
CA GLN A 91 10.47 16.63 10.25
C GLN A 91 9.38 17.30 11.08
N ARG A 92 8.29 17.74 10.43
CA ARG A 92 7.13 18.34 11.10
C ARG A 92 6.17 17.29 11.65
N CYS A 93 6.08 16.16 10.96
CA CYS A 93 5.17 15.08 11.27
C CYS A 93 5.89 13.72 11.36
N PRO A 94 6.77 13.55 12.37
CA PRO A 94 7.55 12.33 12.51
C PRO A 94 6.69 11.12 12.82
N PHE A 95 7.19 9.95 12.43
CA PHE A 95 6.56 8.68 12.77
C PHE A 95 6.59 8.41 14.27
N ARG A 96 5.54 7.73 14.74
CA ARG A 96 5.49 7.14 16.07
C ARG A 96 6.01 5.72 16.05
N ASN A 97 6.86 5.40 17.01
CA ASN A 97 7.40 4.04 17.20
C ASN A 97 6.69 3.29 18.34
N ASP A 98 5.88 3.97 19.14
CA ASP A 98 5.14 3.42 20.28
C ASP A 98 3.78 2.80 19.89
N LYS A 99 3.40 2.91 18.62
CA LYS A 99 2.14 2.40 18.09
C LYS A 99 2.41 1.45 16.93
N PRO A 100 1.64 0.35 16.80
CA PRO A 100 1.78 -0.54 15.67
C PRO A 100 1.31 0.15 14.38
N LEU A 101 1.90 -0.29 13.27
CA LEU A 101 1.55 0.14 11.93
C LEU A 101 0.25 -0.51 11.44
N MET A 102 -0.37 0.11 10.45
CA MET A 102 -1.53 -0.43 9.74
C MET A 102 -1.05 -1.23 8.52
N ASP A 103 -1.53 -2.45 8.44
CA ASP A 103 -1.34 -3.36 7.31
C ASP A 103 -2.54 -3.20 6.36
N CYS A 104 -2.34 -2.55 5.22
CA CYS A 104 -3.40 -2.15 4.30
C CYS A 104 -3.29 -2.89 2.97
N ALA A 105 -4.41 -3.37 2.46
CA ALA A 105 -4.52 -3.79 1.06
C ALA A 105 -5.65 -3.02 0.40
N VAL A 106 -5.42 -2.56 -0.82
CA VAL A 106 -6.41 -1.92 -1.68
C VAL A 106 -6.49 -2.62 -3.03
N CYS A 107 -7.70 -2.71 -3.56
CA CYS A 107 -7.97 -3.22 -4.89
C CYS A 107 -8.90 -2.27 -5.61
N TYR A 108 -8.58 -1.88 -6.84
CA TYR A 108 -9.45 -1.01 -7.62
C TYR A 108 -9.23 -1.19 -9.11
N LYS A 109 -10.25 -0.80 -9.87
CA LYS A 109 -10.20 -0.66 -11.33
C LYS A 109 -9.73 0.75 -11.67
N SER A 110 -8.97 0.91 -12.74
CA SER A 110 -8.58 2.20 -13.28
C SER A 110 -8.69 2.24 -14.80
N ALA A 111 -8.99 3.43 -15.34
CA ALA A 111 -8.85 3.75 -16.75
C ALA A 111 -7.86 4.92 -16.87
N GLY A 112 -6.73 4.67 -17.54
CA GLY A 112 -5.57 5.54 -17.41
C GLY A 112 -5.16 5.71 -15.94
N ASP A 113 -4.94 6.95 -15.52
CA ASP A 113 -4.53 7.30 -14.15
C ASP A 113 -5.71 7.53 -13.18
N GLN A 114 -6.95 7.27 -13.57
CA GLN A 114 -8.12 7.53 -12.73
C GLN A 114 -8.67 6.24 -12.13
N ILE A 115 -8.96 6.26 -10.82
CA ILE A 115 -9.66 5.16 -10.14
C ILE A 115 -11.12 5.22 -10.58
N GLU A 116 -11.61 4.10 -11.12
CA GLU A 116 -13.00 3.93 -11.48
C GLU A 116 -13.87 3.78 -10.23
N ALA A 117 -15.04 4.40 -10.23
CA ALA A 117 -16.00 4.28 -9.14
C ALA A 117 -16.65 2.89 -9.10
N GLU A 118 -16.81 2.25 -10.27
CA GLU A 118 -17.40 0.93 -10.41
C GLU A 118 -16.46 -0.08 -11.09
N PRO A 119 -16.20 -1.25 -10.47
CA PRO A 119 -16.70 -1.66 -9.15
C PRO A 119 -16.10 -0.83 -8.02
N LYS A 120 -16.86 -0.62 -6.93
CA LYS A 120 -16.39 0.10 -5.74
C LYS A 120 -14.98 -0.37 -5.31
N PRO A 121 -14.02 0.54 -5.15
CA PRO A 121 -12.70 0.20 -4.63
C PRO A 121 -12.76 -0.53 -3.28
N TYR A 122 -12.01 -1.62 -3.18
CA TYR A 122 -11.84 -2.36 -1.94
C TYR A 122 -10.66 -1.77 -1.16
N VAL A 123 -10.89 -1.51 0.13
CA VAL A 123 -9.88 -1.01 1.06
C VAL A 123 -10.01 -1.78 2.36
N HIS A 124 -8.93 -2.41 2.78
CA HIS A 124 -8.90 -3.17 4.02
C HIS A 124 -7.60 -2.95 4.77
N CYS A 125 -7.69 -2.16 5.84
CA CYS A 125 -6.57 -1.80 6.71
C CYS A 125 -6.77 -2.39 8.11
N ILE A 126 -5.74 -3.08 8.61
CA ILE A 126 -5.77 -3.78 9.89
C ILE A 126 -4.50 -3.47 10.68
N GLN A 127 -4.66 -3.12 11.94
CA GLN A 127 -3.54 -2.85 12.84
C GLN A 127 -2.74 -4.14 13.06
N LYS A 128 -1.42 -4.11 12.84
CA LYS A 128 -0.58 -5.28 13.16
C LYS A 128 -0.58 -5.56 14.67
N PRO A 129 -0.53 -6.84 15.10
CA PRO A 129 -0.44 -8.07 14.30
C PRO A 129 -1.81 -8.72 14.00
N ARG A 130 -2.92 -7.99 14.05
CA ARG A 130 -4.29 -8.57 14.02
C ARG A 130 -4.71 -9.19 12.69
N LEU A 131 -3.89 -9.12 11.65
CA LEU A 131 -4.20 -9.67 10.34
C LEU A 131 -4.07 -11.20 10.37
N THR A 132 -5.16 -11.92 10.10
CA THR A 132 -5.18 -13.39 10.04
C THR A 132 -4.93 -13.90 8.62
N GLU A 133 -4.61 -15.18 8.47
CA GLU A 133 -4.46 -15.83 7.15
C GLU A 133 -5.77 -15.82 6.34
N GLU A 134 -6.91 -15.99 7.00
CA GLU A 134 -8.22 -15.89 6.36
C GLU A 134 -8.43 -14.48 5.77
N MET A 135 -8.05 -13.44 6.51
CA MET A 135 -8.15 -12.06 6.04
C MET A 135 -7.22 -11.78 4.85
N LYS A 136 -6.02 -12.37 4.84
CA LYS A 136 -5.10 -12.29 3.69
C LYS A 136 -5.71 -12.97 2.45
N LYS A 137 -6.25 -14.17 2.61
CA LYS A 137 -6.94 -14.88 1.53
C LYS A 137 -8.11 -14.06 0.99
N ASN A 138 -8.93 -13.49 1.87
CA ASN A 138 -10.07 -12.65 1.47
C ASN A 138 -9.66 -11.41 0.67
N ARG A 139 -8.49 -10.80 0.97
CA ARG A 139 -7.95 -9.68 0.17
C ARG A 139 -7.68 -10.11 -1.28
N VAL A 140 -7.00 -11.24 -1.45
CA VAL A 140 -6.64 -11.78 -2.78
C VAL A 140 -7.88 -12.25 -3.54
N ASP A 141 -8.81 -12.93 -2.87
CA ASP A 141 -10.05 -13.40 -3.50
C ASP A 141 -10.95 -12.24 -3.94
N HIS A 142 -10.99 -11.14 -3.19
CA HIS A 142 -11.70 -9.94 -3.61
C HIS A 142 -11.08 -9.32 -4.86
N PHE A 143 -9.75 -9.22 -4.92
CA PHE A 143 -9.06 -8.72 -6.11
C PHE A 143 -9.36 -9.58 -7.35
N ARG A 144 -9.24 -10.91 -7.21
CA ARG A 144 -9.57 -11.86 -8.28
C ARG A 144 -10.99 -11.67 -8.78
N LYS A 145 -11.99 -11.66 -7.88
CA LYS A 145 -13.39 -11.46 -8.25
C LYS A 145 -13.60 -10.16 -9.04
N MET A 146 -12.96 -9.06 -8.61
CA MET A 146 -13.03 -7.77 -9.28
C MET A 146 -12.47 -7.83 -10.71
N SER A 147 -11.31 -8.47 -10.89
CA SER A 147 -10.68 -8.63 -12.21
C SER A 147 -11.46 -9.55 -13.15
N TYR A 148 -11.96 -10.70 -12.65
CA TYR A 148 -12.64 -11.70 -13.48
C TYR A 148 -14.05 -11.30 -13.92
N HIS A 149 -14.83 -10.59 -13.08
CA HIS A 149 -16.19 -10.18 -13.46
C HIS A 149 -16.23 -9.12 -14.57
N SER A 150 -15.08 -8.50 -14.85
CA SER A 150 -14.98 -7.42 -15.82
C SER A 150 -14.22 -7.79 -17.10
N GLY A 151 -13.52 -8.92 -17.09
CA GLY A 151 -13.03 -9.54 -18.32
C GLY A 151 -14.18 -10.32 -18.94
N ALA A 152 -14.78 -9.79 -20.02
CA ALA A 152 -15.56 -10.65 -20.90
C ALA A 152 -14.71 -11.88 -21.24
N PRO A 153 -15.26 -13.11 -21.27
CA PRO A 153 -14.52 -14.28 -21.70
C PRO A 153 -13.97 -13.97 -23.09
N THR A 154 -12.66 -13.77 -23.19
CA THR A 154 -12.00 -13.46 -24.45
C THR A 154 -12.37 -14.55 -25.45
N LEU A 155 -12.91 -14.14 -26.60
CA LEU A 155 -13.39 -14.95 -27.72
C LEU A 155 -12.44 -16.08 -28.20
N LEU A 156 -11.21 -16.14 -27.69
CA LEU A 156 -10.23 -17.19 -27.96
C LEU A 156 -10.66 -18.58 -27.48
N ALA A 157 -11.65 -18.71 -26.58
CA ALA A 157 -12.18 -20.01 -26.18
C ALA A 157 -13.15 -20.65 -27.21
N LEU A 158 -13.69 -19.87 -28.15
CA LEU A 158 -14.68 -20.35 -29.13
C LEU A 158 -14.09 -20.79 -30.47
N ILE A 159 -12.79 -20.58 -30.71
CA ILE A 159 -12.15 -20.91 -32.01
C ILE A 159 -11.54 -22.34 -32.01
N SER A 160 -11.59 -23.08 -30.89
CA SER A 160 -10.99 -24.44 -30.80
C SER A 160 -11.93 -25.60 -31.14
N LYS A 161 -13.11 -25.33 -31.69
CA LYS A 161 -13.97 -26.38 -32.28
C LYS A 161 -14.32 -26.03 -33.72
N SER A 162 -13.47 -26.45 -34.65
CA SER A 162 -13.85 -26.74 -36.02
C SER A 162 -13.29 -28.09 -36.43
#